data_AF-A0A7J6PWL8-F1
#
_entry.id   AF-A0A7J6PWL8-F1
#
_cell.length_a   1.000
_cell.length_b   1.000
_cell.length_c   1.000
_cell.angle_alpha   90.00
_cell.angle_beta   90.00
_cell.angle_gamma   90.00
#
_symmetry.space_group_name_H-M   'P 1'
#
loop_
_entity.id
_entity.type
_entity.pdbx_description
1 polymer ?
#
loop_
_entity_poly.entity_id
_entity_poly.type
_entity_poly.pdbx_seq_one_letter_code
_entity_poly.pdbx_strand_id
1 'polypeptide(L)'
;CTKILNPGTDDAKYVINVRQIAKFVVGLAQHVSPTDIEEGMRVGVDRQKYQIQIPLPPKIDPTVTMMTVEEKPDVTYSDIGGCKEQLEKLREVVEMPLLQPERFVQLGIDPPKGVLLYGPPGTGKTLTARAVANRTDACFICVIGSELVQKYVGEGARMVRELFTLARSKKA
;
A
#
# COMPACT_ATOMS: atom_id res chain seq x y z
N CYS A 1 -19.41 3.15 -5.53
CA CYS A 1 -20.21 4.24 -4.98
C CYS A 1 -19.44 5.55 -5.14
N THR A 2 -20.04 6.58 -5.75
CA THR A 2 -19.43 7.92 -5.80
C THR A 2 -19.86 8.82 -4.63
N LYS A 3 -21.08 8.65 -4.12
CA LYS A 3 -21.60 9.36 -2.94
C LYS A 3 -22.68 8.51 -2.28
N ILE A 4 -22.76 8.54 -0.95
CA ILE A 4 -23.85 7.92 -0.19
C ILE A 4 -24.87 9.01 0.15
N LEU A 5 -26.15 8.75 -0.12
CA LEU A 5 -27.26 9.61 0.25
C LEU A 5 -27.95 8.96 1.47
N ASN A 6 -28.08 9.73 2.56
CA ASN A 6 -28.65 9.30 3.84
C ASN A 6 -27.89 8.12 4.51
N PRO A 7 -26.68 8.35 5.04
CA PRO A 7 -25.96 7.34 5.80
C PRO A 7 -26.76 6.95 7.06
N GLY A 8 -26.93 5.64 7.29
CA GLY A 8 -27.48 5.11 8.56
C GLY A 8 -29.00 5.01 8.68
N THR A 9 -29.74 5.08 7.57
CA THR A 9 -31.19 4.76 7.52
C THR A 9 -31.43 3.52 6.67
N ASP A 10 -32.48 2.75 6.95
CA ASP A 10 -32.83 1.53 6.19
C ASP A 10 -33.08 1.80 4.69
N ASP A 11 -33.35 3.06 4.32
CA ASP A 11 -33.47 3.55 2.95
C ASP A 11 -32.17 4.20 2.42
N ALA A 12 -31.00 3.69 2.79
CA ALA A 12 -29.73 4.19 2.26
C ALA A 12 -29.70 4.09 0.73
N LYS A 13 -29.57 5.24 0.07
CA LYS A 13 -29.49 5.34 -1.40
C LYS A 13 -28.07 5.66 -1.79
N TYR A 14 -27.58 5.02 -2.83
CA TYR A 14 -26.19 5.15 -3.26
C TYR A 14 -26.15 5.80 -4.64
N VAL A 15 -25.31 6.81 -4.82
CA VAL A 15 -25.06 7.39 -6.14
C VAL A 15 -23.90 6.64 -6.76
N ILE A 16 -24.14 5.93 -7.85
CA ILE A 16 -23.11 5.31 -8.66
C ILE A 16 -22.85 6.14 -9.91
N ASN A 17 -21.58 6.21 -10.33
CA ASN A 17 -21.19 6.77 -11.60
C ASN A 17 -20.73 5.63 -12.51
N VAL A 18 -21.50 5.33 -13.55
CA VAL A 18 -21.12 4.34 -14.54
C VAL A 18 -20.34 5.05 -15.64
N ARG A 19 -19.04 4.74 -15.76
CA ARG A 19 -18.19 5.31 -16.82
C ARG A 19 -18.88 5.09 -18.17
N GLN A 20 -18.99 6.16 -18.97
CA GLN A 20 -19.61 6.21 -20.30
C GLN A 20 -21.14 6.36 -20.37
N ILE A 21 -21.88 6.33 -19.25
CA ILE A 21 -23.36 6.43 -19.29
C ILE A 21 -23.85 7.66 -18.52
N ALA A 22 -24.04 7.53 -17.21
CA ALA A 22 -24.61 8.57 -16.36
C ALA A 22 -24.41 8.25 -14.87
N LYS A 23 -24.85 9.17 -14.01
CA LYS A 23 -24.98 8.94 -12.57
C LYS A 23 -26.37 8.35 -12.27
N PHE A 24 -26.42 7.28 -11.50
CA PHE A 24 -27.65 6.61 -11.09
C PHE A 24 -27.77 6.58 -9.57
N VAL A 25 -28.99 6.68 -9.06
CA VAL A 25 -29.31 6.46 -7.65
C VAL A 25 -29.81 5.02 -7.53
N VAL A 26 -29.12 4.22 -6.73
CA VAL A 26 -29.32 2.78 -6.62
C VAL A 26 -29.48 2.33 -5.18
N GLY A 27 -30.22 1.24 -4.99
CA GLY A 27 -30.31 0.54 -3.72
C GLY A 27 -29.27 -0.57 -3.59
N LEU A 28 -29.18 -1.13 -2.39
CA LEU A 28 -28.39 -2.33 -2.09
C LEU A 28 -29.17 -3.60 -2.46
N ALA A 29 -28.45 -4.65 -2.88
CA ALA A 29 -29.02 -5.99 -2.95
C ALA A 29 -29.06 -6.65 -1.56
N GLN A 30 -29.88 -7.68 -1.39
CA GLN A 30 -30.12 -8.37 -0.12
C GLN A 30 -28.88 -9.02 0.52
N HIS A 31 -27.78 -9.17 -0.23
CA HIS A 31 -26.55 -9.83 0.21
C HIS A 31 -25.43 -8.85 0.57
N VAL A 32 -25.70 -7.55 0.62
CA VAL A 32 -24.72 -6.50 0.94
C VAL A 32 -25.23 -5.64 2.08
N SER A 33 -24.44 -5.52 3.12
CA SER A 33 -24.77 -4.64 4.25
C SER A 33 -24.37 -3.19 3.95
N PRO A 34 -25.13 -2.19 4.43
CA PRO A 34 -24.78 -0.77 4.28
C PRO A 34 -23.40 -0.40 4.85
N THR A 35 -22.90 -1.17 5.82
CA THR A 35 -21.60 -1.00 6.48
C THR A 35 -20.41 -1.28 5.58
N ASP A 36 -20.59 -2.13 4.56
CA ASP A 36 -19.49 -2.63 3.74
C ASP A 36 -19.19 -1.71 2.55
N ILE A 37 -20.00 -0.65 2.37
CA ILE A 37 -19.91 0.25 1.23
C ILE A 37 -19.45 1.63 1.68
N GLU A 38 -18.22 1.97 1.31
CA GLU A 38 -17.65 3.30 1.52
C GLU A 38 -17.81 4.21 0.30
N GLU A 39 -17.77 5.53 0.54
CA GLU A 39 -17.70 6.53 -0.53
C GLU A 39 -16.40 6.40 -1.32
N GLY A 40 -16.51 6.39 -2.65
CA GLY A 40 -15.36 6.23 -3.55
C GLY A 40 -15.00 4.77 -3.85
N MET A 41 -15.60 3.78 -3.17
CA MET A 41 -15.34 2.37 -3.43
C MET A 41 -15.88 1.93 -4.80
N ARG A 42 -15.22 0.98 -5.46
CA ARG A 42 -15.77 0.37 -6.68
C ARG A 42 -16.82 -0.66 -6.27
N VAL A 43 -17.92 -0.74 -7.01
CA VAL A 43 -19.00 -1.69 -6.72
C VAL A 43 -19.46 -2.34 -8.02
N GLY A 44 -19.71 -3.65 -7.97
CA GLY A 44 -20.41 -4.38 -9.00
C GLY A 44 -21.89 -4.06 -8.94
N VAL A 45 -22.46 -3.74 -10.10
CA VAL A 45 -23.87 -3.35 -10.25
C VAL A 45 -24.51 -4.26 -11.27
N ASP A 46 -25.72 -4.72 -10.97
CA ASP A 46 -26.52 -5.49 -11.92
C ASP A 46 -26.99 -4.60 -13.10
N ARG A 47 -26.95 -5.14 -14.32
CA ARG A 47 -27.31 -4.39 -15.54
C ARG A 47 -28.81 -4.15 -15.69
N GLN A 48 -29.65 -5.01 -15.09
CA GLN A 48 -31.10 -4.91 -15.22
C GLN A 48 -31.72 -4.08 -14.10
N LYS A 49 -31.41 -4.43 -12.84
CA LYS A 49 -32.05 -3.78 -11.67
C LYS A 49 -31.27 -2.60 -11.12
N TYR A 50 -30.05 -2.34 -11.61
CA TYR A 50 -29.15 -1.30 -11.10
C TYR A 50 -29.06 -1.35 -9.57
N GLN A 51 -28.76 -2.52 -9.02
CA GLN A 51 -28.53 -2.72 -7.57
C GLN A 51 -27.08 -3.08 -7.32
N ILE A 52 -26.53 -2.62 -6.19
CA ILE A 52 -25.16 -2.97 -5.77
C ILE A 52 -25.14 -4.43 -5.32
N GLN A 53 -24.32 -5.26 -5.96
CA GLN A 53 -24.15 -6.67 -5.60
C GLN A 53 -22.87 -6.94 -4.80
N ILE A 54 -21.72 -6.41 -5.23
CA ILE A 54 -20.44 -6.79 -4.60
C ILE A 54 -19.53 -5.56 -4.51
N PRO A 55 -18.93 -5.27 -3.35
CA PRO A 55 -17.83 -4.30 -3.28
C PRO A 55 -16.61 -4.86 -4.02
N LEU A 56 -16.05 -4.07 -4.92
CA LEU A 56 -14.84 -4.41 -5.67
C LEU A 56 -13.63 -3.72 -5.04
N PRO A 57 -12.46 -4.39 -5.01
CA PRO A 57 -11.24 -3.77 -4.53
C PRO A 57 -10.89 -2.51 -5.33
N PRO A 58 -10.16 -1.55 -4.71
CA PRO A 58 -9.77 -0.32 -5.36
C PRO A 58 -8.99 -0.61 -6.65
N LYS A 59 -9.08 0.30 -7.63
CA LYS A 59 -8.27 0.19 -8.84
C LYS A 59 -6.83 0.53 -8.46
N ILE A 60 -5.98 -0.48 -8.41
CA ILE A 60 -4.53 -0.29 -8.39
C ILE A 60 -4.11 -0.15 -9.86
N ASP A 61 -3.38 0.92 -10.21
CA ASP A 61 -2.88 1.04 -11.57
C ASP A 61 -1.85 -0.06 -11.85
N PRO A 62 -1.92 -0.71 -13.03
CA PRO A 62 -1.06 -1.85 -13.36
C PRO A 62 0.43 -1.47 -13.36
N THR A 63 0.75 -0.20 -13.62
CA THR A 63 2.10 0.36 -13.57
C THR A 63 2.70 0.26 -12.17
N VAL A 64 1.90 0.42 -11.11
CA VAL A 64 2.36 0.32 -9.72
C VAL A 64 2.54 -1.13 -9.31
N THR A 65 1.65 -2.02 -9.73
CA THR A 65 1.80 -3.47 -9.47
C THR A 65 2.95 -4.11 -10.25
N MET A 66 3.36 -3.51 -11.38
CA MET A 66 4.50 -3.97 -12.18
C MET A 66 5.84 -3.51 -11.61
N MET A 67 5.86 -2.56 -10.67
CA MET A 67 7.08 -2.25 -9.92
C MET A 67 7.50 -3.50 -9.15
N THR A 68 8.81 -3.73 -9.03
CA THR A 68 9.38 -4.97 -8.46
C THR A 68 9.03 -5.08 -6.98
N VAL A 69 7.90 -5.71 -6.71
CA VAL A 69 7.51 -6.17 -5.38
C VAL A 69 8.14 -7.54 -5.20
N GLU A 70 9.30 -7.57 -4.55
CA GLU A 70 9.96 -8.81 -4.12
C GLU A 70 9.39 -9.18 -2.75
N GLU A 71 8.62 -10.27 -2.66
CA GLU A 71 8.05 -10.72 -1.37
C GLU A 71 9.13 -11.21 -0.42
N LYS A 72 10.20 -11.80 -0.96
CA LYS A 72 11.40 -12.18 -0.20
C LYS A 72 12.64 -12.16 -1.10
N PRO A 73 13.59 -11.25 -0.90
CA PRO A 73 14.86 -11.30 -1.60
C PRO A 73 15.76 -12.43 -1.04
N ASP A 74 16.53 -13.09 -1.90
CA ASP A 74 17.37 -14.23 -1.51
C ASP A 74 18.69 -13.84 -0.77
N VAL A 75 18.97 -12.54 -0.65
CA VAL A 75 20.22 -12.02 -0.08
C VAL A 75 20.20 -12.14 1.44
N THR A 76 21.29 -12.64 2.03
CA THR A 76 21.44 -12.78 3.48
C THR A 76 22.49 -11.83 4.04
N TYR A 77 22.52 -11.68 5.35
CA TYR A 77 23.56 -10.88 6.01
C TYR A 77 24.97 -11.44 5.88
N SER A 78 25.10 -12.74 5.61
CA SER A 78 26.38 -13.39 5.36
C SER A 78 27.05 -12.88 4.09
N ASP A 79 26.25 -12.36 3.14
CA ASP A 79 26.73 -11.83 1.86
C ASP A 79 27.31 -10.42 2.00
N ILE A 80 27.19 -9.78 3.18
CA ILE A 80 27.64 -8.41 3.43
C ILE A 80 28.92 -8.43 4.26
N GLY A 81 30.04 -8.12 3.60
CA GLY A 81 31.36 -8.03 4.24
C GLY A 81 31.69 -6.63 4.78
N GLY A 82 32.38 -6.57 5.92
CA GLY A 82 33.10 -5.37 6.39
C GLY A 82 32.27 -4.22 6.99
N CYS A 83 30.94 -4.22 6.85
CA CYS A 83 30.07 -3.12 7.29
C CYS A 83 29.22 -3.46 8.54
N LYS A 84 29.82 -4.10 9.55
CA LYS A 84 29.07 -4.61 10.73
C LYS A 84 28.36 -3.51 11.52
N GLU A 85 29.05 -2.40 11.82
CA GLU A 85 28.50 -1.32 12.64
C GLU A 85 27.31 -0.61 11.95
N GLN A 86 27.43 -0.38 10.64
CA GLN A 86 26.36 0.23 9.84
C GLN A 86 25.15 -0.70 9.74
N LEU A 87 25.40 -2.00 9.61
CA LEU A 87 24.37 -3.03 9.58
C LEU A 87 23.61 -3.09 10.91
N GLU A 88 24.32 -3.03 12.03
CA GLU A 88 23.75 -3.09 13.38
C GLU A 88 22.84 -1.90 13.65
N LYS A 89 23.28 -0.67 13.32
CA LYS A 89 22.44 0.53 13.37
C LYS A 89 21.16 0.40 12.53
N LEU A 90 21.27 -0.20 11.35
CA LEU A 90 20.13 -0.37 10.47
C LEU A 90 19.16 -1.45 10.98
N ARG A 91 19.67 -2.51 11.61
CA ARG A 91 18.86 -3.52 12.30
C ARG A 91 18.12 -2.94 13.49
N GLU A 92 18.76 -2.09 14.28
CA GLU A 92 18.11 -1.41 15.40
C GLU A 92 16.95 -0.52 14.94
N VAL A 93 17.07 0.11 13.77
CA VAL A 93 16.03 0.98 13.23
C VAL A 93 14.90 0.20 12.56
N VAL A 94 15.20 -0.90 11.86
CA VAL A 94 14.20 -1.61 11.04
C VAL A 94 13.70 -2.88 11.71
N GLU A 95 14.58 -3.74 12.22
CA GLU A 95 14.21 -5.03 12.80
C GLU A 95 13.59 -4.87 14.20
N MET A 96 14.17 -4.04 15.07
CA MET A 96 13.69 -3.91 16.45
C MET A 96 12.23 -3.45 16.56
N PRO A 97 11.76 -2.44 15.80
CA PRO A 97 10.36 -2.02 15.86
C PRO A 97 9.39 -3.08 15.32
N LEU A 98 9.83 -3.90 14.35
CA LEU A 98 9.01 -4.96 13.76
C LEU A 98 8.93 -6.20 14.65
N LEU A 99 10.04 -6.59 15.27
CA LEU A 99 10.12 -7.78 16.13
C LEU A 99 9.61 -7.52 17.56
N GLN A 100 9.86 -6.33 18.13
CA GLN A 100 9.57 -6.00 19.52
C GLN A 100 8.87 -4.63 19.66
N PRO A 101 7.65 -4.47 19.13
CA PRO A 101 6.91 -3.20 19.23
C PRO A 101 6.60 -2.82 20.69
N GLU A 102 6.39 -3.81 21.56
CA GLU A 102 6.06 -3.59 22.98
C GLU A 102 7.12 -2.77 23.72
N ARG A 103 8.40 -2.94 23.36
CA ARG A 103 9.52 -2.25 24.01
C ARG A 103 9.48 -0.74 23.76
N PHE A 104 9.07 -0.34 22.54
CA PHE A 104 8.90 1.06 22.18
C PHE A 104 7.67 1.68 22.87
N VAL A 105 6.58 0.92 22.98
CA VAL A 105 5.36 1.35 23.68
C VAL A 105 5.61 1.56 25.17
N GLN A 106 6.34 0.64 25.83
CA GLN A 106 6.68 0.77 27.25
C GLN A 106 7.60 1.95 27.54
N LEU A 107 8.54 2.25 26.64
CA LEU A 107 9.42 3.41 26.75
C LEU A 107 8.72 4.72 26.39
N GLY A 108 7.56 4.67 25.71
CA GLY A 108 6.83 5.84 25.23
C GLY A 108 7.57 6.60 24.12
N ILE A 109 8.42 5.91 23.34
CA ILE A 109 9.23 6.51 22.27
C ILE A 109 8.72 6.03 20.92
N ASP A 110 8.49 6.97 19.99
CA ASP A 110 8.13 6.64 18.62
C ASP A 110 9.32 6.04 17.86
N PRO A 111 9.15 4.90 17.16
CA PRO A 111 10.23 4.32 16.37
C PRO A 111 10.58 5.21 15.16
N PRO A 112 11.86 5.25 14.77
CA PRO A 112 12.29 5.91 13.54
C PRO A 112 11.62 5.30 12.30
N LYS A 113 11.06 6.15 11.43
CA LYS A 113 10.24 5.71 10.28
C LYS A 113 11.00 5.54 8.97
N GLY A 114 12.27 5.94 8.90
CA GLY A 114 13.03 5.91 7.66
C GLY A 114 14.54 6.01 7.88
N VAL A 115 15.28 5.43 6.94
CA VAL A 115 16.75 5.42 6.91
C VAL A 115 17.21 5.92 5.56
N LEU A 116 18.26 6.74 5.55
CA LEU A 116 18.94 7.18 4.34
C LEU A 116 20.32 6.52 4.25
N LEU A 117 20.55 5.75 3.18
CA LEU A 117 21.84 5.15 2.88
C LEU A 117 22.54 5.96 1.79
N TYR A 118 23.73 6.50 2.07
CA TYR A 118 24.53 7.26 1.12
C TYR A 118 25.99 6.80 1.08
N GLY A 119 26.73 7.17 0.03
CA GLY A 119 28.17 6.93 -0.10
C GLY A 119 28.57 6.48 -1.52
N PRO A 120 29.83 6.07 -1.72
CA PRO A 120 30.34 5.64 -3.03
C PRO A 120 29.56 4.46 -3.63
N PRO A 121 29.50 4.31 -4.96
CA PRO A 121 28.97 3.10 -5.59
C PRO A 121 29.80 1.88 -5.17
N GLY A 122 29.20 0.68 -5.16
CA GLY A 122 29.88 -0.57 -4.80
C GLY A 122 29.97 -0.89 -3.30
N THR A 123 29.50 -0.01 -2.41
CA THR A 123 29.48 -0.23 -0.94
C THR A 123 28.27 -1.02 -0.44
N GLY A 124 27.56 -1.73 -1.32
CA GLY A 124 26.50 -2.66 -0.92
C GLY A 124 25.19 -2.05 -0.41
N LYS A 125 24.95 -0.74 -0.53
CA LYS A 125 23.71 -0.07 -0.04
C LYS A 125 22.41 -0.80 -0.40
N THR A 126 22.25 -1.15 -1.68
CA THR A 126 21.06 -1.87 -2.18
C THR A 126 21.03 -3.32 -1.68
N LEU A 127 22.19 -3.96 -1.54
CA LEU A 127 22.30 -5.32 -1.00
C LEU A 127 21.92 -5.36 0.48
N THR A 128 22.35 -4.37 1.27
CA THR A 128 21.98 -4.24 2.68
C THR A 128 20.48 -4.09 2.86
N ALA A 129 19.83 -3.25 2.04
CA ALA A 129 18.37 -3.08 2.09
C ALA A 129 17.63 -4.40 1.80
N ARG A 130 18.09 -5.18 0.81
CA ARG A 130 17.53 -6.49 0.48
C ARG A 130 17.75 -7.50 1.60
N ALA A 131 18.94 -7.58 2.18
CA ALA A 131 19.24 -8.51 3.27
C ALA A 131 18.35 -8.27 4.51
N VAL A 132 18.04 -7.01 4.80
CA VAL A 132 17.14 -6.65 5.91
C VAL A 132 15.71 -7.07 5.64
N ALA A 133 15.22 -6.83 4.42
CA ALA A 133 13.89 -7.27 4.03
C ALA A 133 13.72 -8.80 4.09
N ASN A 134 14.75 -9.56 3.69
CA ASN A 134 14.76 -11.02 3.83
C ASN A 134 14.66 -11.46 5.30
N ARG A 135 15.37 -10.77 6.21
CA ARG A 135 15.38 -11.13 7.62
C ARG A 135 14.05 -10.84 8.32
N THR A 136 13.40 -9.73 7.98
CA THR A 136 12.12 -9.34 8.58
C THR A 136 10.90 -9.98 7.91
N ASP A 137 11.12 -10.84 6.90
CA ASP A 137 10.06 -11.46 6.07
C ASP A 137 9.04 -10.43 5.56
N ALA A 138 9.54 -9.22 5.28
CA ALA A 138 8.71 -8.07 4.92
C ALA A 138 8.71 -7.89 3.40
N CYS A 139 7.56 -7.48 2.87
CA CYS A 139 7.41 -7.15 1.47
C CYS A 139 8.37 -6.02 1.05
N PHE A 140 9.30 -6.30 0.14
CA PHE A 140 10.25 -5.32 -0.39
C PHE A 140 9.71 -4.68 -1.67
N ILE A 141 9.46 -3.38 -1.64
CA ILE A 141 9.03 -2.61 -2.81
C ILE A 141 10.21 -1.75 -3.26
N CYS A 142 10.86 -2.14 -4.36
CA CYS A 142 11.91 -1.32 -4.95
C CYS A 142 11.30 -0.33 -5.94
N VAL A 143 11.64 0.95 -5.79
CA VAL A 143 11.18 2.03 -6.66
C VAL A 143 12.39 2.79 -7.16
N ILE A 144 12.49 2.94 -8.48
CA ILE A 144 13.55 3.74 -9.09
C ILE A 144 13.00 5.16 -9.27
N GLY A 145 13.72 6.17 -8.77
CA GLY A 145 13.24 7.56 -8.81
C GLY A 145 12.93 8.08 -10.23
N SER A 146 13.58 7.55 -11.26
CA SER A 146 13.29 7.88 -12.66
C SER A 146 11.92 7.41 -13.13
N GLU A 147 11.34 6.37 -12.53
CA GLU A 147 10.01 5.86 -12.88
C GLU A 147 8.89 6.80 -12.39
N LEU A 148 9.16 7.61 -11.37
CA LEU A 148 8.21 8.59 -10.84
C LEU A 148 8.06 9.82 -11.75
N VAL A 149 8.98 10.02 -12.70
CA VAL A 149 8.95 11.12 -13.66
C VAL A 149 8.05 10.71 -14.83
N GLN A 150 6.90 11.37 -14.94
CA GLN A 150 5.88 11.06 -15.93
C GLN A 150 5.62 12.24 -16.86
N LYS A 151 5.15 11.94 -18.09
CA LYS A 151 4.83 12.96 -19.10
C LYS A 151 3.69 13.87 -18.64
N TYR A 152 2.71 13.33 -17.92
CA TYR A 152 1.54 14.09 -17.46
C TYR A 152 1.73 14.61 -16.03
N VAL A 153 1.41 15.89 -15.85
CA VAL A 153 1.48 16.54 -14.54
C VAL A 153 0.50 15.86 -13.57
N GLY A 154 1.01 15.50 -12.38
CA GLY A 154 0.23 14.86 -11.32
C GLY A 154 0.17 13.34 -11.39
N GLU A 155 0.65 12.71 -12.47
CA GLU A 155 0.68 11.25 -12.60
C GLU A 155 1.68 10.62 -11.62
N GLY A 156 2.89 11.17 -11.49
CA GLY A 156 3.87 10.72 -10.49
C GLY A 156 3.37 10.85 -9.05
N ALA A 157 2.68 11.95 -8.72
CA ALA A 157 2.10 12.14 -7.39
C ALA A 157 0.98 11.13 -7.09
N ARG A 158 0.17 10.78 -8.10
CA ARG A 158 -0.83 9.72 -8.00
C ARG A 158 -0.18 8.37 -7.77
N MET A 159 0.88 8.05 -8.51
CA MET A 159 1.64 6.81 -8.39
C MET A 159 2.18 6.58 -6.99
N VAL A 160 2.78 7.61 -6.36
CA VAL A 160 3.27 7.54 -4.97
C VAL A 160 2.13 7.22 -3.99
N ARG A 161 0.96 7.85 -4.14
CA ARG A 161 -0.21 7.59 -3.26
C ARG A 161 -0.73 6.17 -3.40
N GLU A 162 -0.79 5.65 -4.63
CA GLU A 162 -1.22 4.28 -4.89
C GLU A 162 -0.21 3.28 -4.31
N LEU A 163 1.10 3.56 -4.41
CA LEU A 163 2.14 2.73 -3.83
C LEU A 163 2.03 2.61 -2.30
N PHE A 164 1.84 3.74 -1.59
CA PHE A 164 1.60 3.69 -0.14
C PHE A 164 0.28 2.99 0.23
N THR A 165 -0.70 3.01 -0.66
CA THR A 165 -1.96 2.29 -0.45
C THR A 165 -1.76 0.78 -0.61
N LEU A 166 -0.99 0.36 -1.61
CA LEU A 166 -0.57 -1.03 -1.80
C LEU A 166 0.29 -1.54 -0.64
N ALA A 167 1.25 -0.73 -0.17
CA ALA A 167 2.09 -1.07 0.97
C ALA A 167 1.27 -1.28 2.25
N ARG A 168 0.21 -0.48 2.46
CA ARG A 168 -0.72 -0.65 3.58
C ARG A 168 -1.60 -1.89 3.46
N SER A 169 -1.96 -2.30 2.24
CA SER A 169 -2.73 -3.54 2.04
C SER A 169 -1.91 -4.81 2.21
N LYS A 170 -0.62 -4.78 1.85
CA LYS A 170 0.32 -5.90 2.01
C LYS A 170 0.93 -5.98 3.42
N LYS A 171 0.19 -5.54 4.44
CA LYS A 171 0.69 -5.44 5.81
C LYS A 171 1.28 -6.79 6.26
N ALA A 172 2.51 -6.73 6.77
CA ALA A 172 3.22 -7.81 7.46
C ALA A 172 2.49 -8.24 8.73
#